data_AF-A0A0B7HRJ2-F1
#
_entry.id   AF-A0A0B7HRJ2-F1
#
_cell.length_a   1.000
_cell.length_b   1.000
_cell.length_c   1.000
_cell.angle_alpha   90.00
_cell.angle_beta   90.00
_cell.angle_gamma   90.00
#
_symmetry.space_group_name_H-M   'P 1'
#
loop_
_entity.id
_entity.type
_entity.pdbx_description
1 polymer ?
#
loop_
_entity_poly.entity_id
_entity_poly.type
_entity_poly.pdbx_seq_one_letter_code
_entity_poly.pdbx_strand_id
1 'polypeptide(L)' 'MSVDEMKQFFHQTLFTMADTFYRATNDEKMTQTMKDFCEYFAEKMKLS' A
#
# COMPACT_ATOMS: atom_id res chain seq x y z
N MET A 1 13.69 2.80 -15.06
CA MET A 1 12.77 3.44 -14.10
C MET A 1 13.59 4.32 -13.18
N SER A 2 13.11 5.51 -12.88
CA SER A 2 13.70 6.39 -11.87
C SER A 2 13.40 5.85 -10.47
N VAL A 3 14.15 6.33 -9.47
CA VAL A 3 13.91 5.97 -8.06
C VAL A 3 12.49 6.36 -7.62
N ASP A 4 11.96 7.46 -8.13
CA ASP A 4 10.63 7.94 -7.75
C ASP A 4 9.51 7.11 -8.39
N GLU A 5 9.69 6.66 -9.65
CA GLU A 5 8.78 5.70 -10.28
C GLU A 5 8.73 4.37 -9.52
N MET A 6 9.88 3.91 -9.00
CA MET A 6 9.92 2.70 -8.19
C MET A 6 9.16 2.87 -6.87
N LYS A 7 9.32 4.00 -6.16
CA LYS A 7 8.58 4.26 -4.92
C LYS A 7 7.06 4.23 -5.14
N GLN A 8 6.58 4.84 -6.24
CA GLN A 8 5.16 4.80 -6.60
C GLN A 8 4.69 3.37 -6.92
N PHE A 9 5.48 2.61 -7.67
CA PHE A 9 5.18 1.22 -8.00
C PHE A 9 5.03 0.35 -6.75
N PHE A 10 5.93 0.49 -5.77
CA PHE A 10 5.85 -0.23 -4.50
C PHE A 10 4.60 0.16 -3.70
N HIS A 11 4.30 1.45 -3.59
CA HIS A 11 3.08 1.92 -2.92
C HIS A 11 1.82 1.30 -3.53
N GLN A 12 1.67 1.39 -4.86
CA GLN A 12 0.51 0.83 -5.57
C GLN A 12 0.41 -0.68 -5.42
N THR A 13 1.55 -1.38 -5.47
CA THR A 13 1.61 -2.83 -5.30
C THR A 13 1.16 -3.23 -3.90
N LEU A 14 1.68 -2.57 -2.86
CA LEU A 14 1.30 -2.83 -1.47
C LEU A 14 -0.18 -2.55 -1.20
N PHE A 15 -0.70 -1.46 -1.75
CA PHE A 15 -2.12 -1.11 -1.63
C PHE A 15 -3.01 -2.17 -2.30
N THR A 16 -2.65 -2.61 -3.51
CA THR A 16 -3.37 -3.67 -4.24
C THR A 16 -3.29 -5.02 -3.51
N MET A 17 -2.17 -5.31 -2.86
CA MET A 17 -2.01 -6.51 -2.04
C MET A 17 -2.91 -6.47 -0.80
N ALA A 18 -3.13 -5.31 -0.19
CA ALA A 18 -4.08 -5.16 0.92
C ALA A 18 -5.52 -5.52 0.47
N ASP A 19 -5.95 -5.03 -0.69
CA ASP A 19 -7.26 -5.40 -1.25
C ASP A 19 -7.36 -6.89 -1.59
N THR A 20 -6.29 -7.49 -2.09
CA THR A 20 -6.24 -8.93 -2.39
C THR A 20 -6.30 -9.76 -1.11
N PHE A 21 -5.59 -9.33 -0.07
CA PHE A 21 -5.63 -9.95 1.25
C PHE A 21 -7.03 -9.91 1.85
N TYR A 22 -7.72 -8.78 1.76
CA TYR A 22 -9.12 -8.66 2.17
C TYR A 22 -10.02 -9.66 1.45
N ARG A 23 -9.95 -9.72 0.12
CA ARG A 23 -10.76 -10.65 -0.68
C ARG A 23 -10.51 -12.11 -0.34
N ALA A 24 -9.28 -12.45 0.07
CA ALA A 24 -8.89 -13.81 0.40
C ALA A 24 -9.28 -14.23 1.83
N THR A 25 -9.37 -13.29 2.77
CA THR A 25 -9.47 -13.59 4.22
C THR A 25 -10.70 -12.99 4.89
N ASN A 26 -11.32 -11.97 4.30
CA ASN A 26 -12.31 -11.09 4.91
C ASN A 26 -11.87 -10.42 6.23
N ASP A 27 -10.56 -10.32 6.49
CA ASP A 27 -10.04 -9.64 7.67
C ASP A 27 -9.95 -8.13 7.42
N GLU A 28 -11.01 -7.42 7.82
CA GLU A 28 -11.12 -5.96 7.69
C GLU A 28 -10.05 -5.22 8.50
N LYS A 29 -9.75 -5.68 9.72
CA LYS A 29 -8.85 -4.98 10.64
C LYS A 29 -7.40 -5.01 10.13
N MET A 30 -6.96 -6.18 9.70
CA MET A 30 -5.63 -6.33 9.12
C MET A 30 -5.52 -5.60 7.78
N THR A 31 -6.55 -5.67 6.93
CA THR A 31 -6.62 -4.90 5.68
C THR A 31 -6.48 -3.40 5.92
N GLN A 32 -7.21 -2.86 6.90
CA GLN A 32 -7.13 -1.44 7.24
C GLN A 32 -5.72 -1.08 7.71
N THR A 33 -5.12 -1.91 8.57
CA THR A 33 -3.74 -1.71 9.03
C THR A 33 -2.73 -1.69 7.87
N MET A 34 -2.92 -2.55 6.85
CA MET A 34 -2.08 -2.55 5.65
C MET A 34 -2.25 -1.27 4.81
N LYS A 35 -3.49 -0.75 4.71
CA LYS A 35 -3.78 0.50 4.01
C LYS A 35 -3.20 1.71 4.74
N ASP A 36 -3.34 1.77 6.06
CA ASP A 36 -2.74 2.82 6.90
C ASP A 36 -1.21 2.84 6.73
N PHE A 37 -0.58 1.67 6.62
CA PHE A 37 0.86 1.59 6.31
C PHE A 37 1.19 2.13 4.91
N CYS A 38 0.36 1.87 3.90
CA CYS A 38 0.56 2.40 2.55
C CYS A 38 0.46 3.93 2.54
N GLU A 39 -0.49 4.51 3.27
CA GLU A 39 -0.62 5.96 3.44
C GLU A 39 0.61 6.56 4.14
N TYR A 40 1.07 5.94 5.23
CA TYR A 40 2.30 6.32 5.91
C TYR A 40 3.53 6.26 4.97
N PHE A 41 3.63 5.20 4.18
CA PHE A 41 4.70 5.04 3.19
C PHE A 41 4.67 6.17 2.15
N ALA A 42 3.48 6.51 1.63
CA ALA A 42 3.30 7.60 0.68
C ALA A 42 3.70 8.95 1.27
N GLU A 43 3.31 9.25 2.51
CA GLU A 43 3.68 10.49 3.21
C GLU A 43 5.20 10.62 3.38
N LYS A 44 5.86 9.56 3.88
CA LYS A 44 7.32 9.59 4.11
C LYS A 44 8.13 9.66 2.83
N MET A 45 7.60 9.09 1.75
CA MET A 45 8.23 9.15 0.43
C MET A 45 7.81 10.39 -0.37
N LYS A 46 6.95 11.26 0.19
CA LYS A 46 6.38 12.46 -0.47
C LYS A 46 5.72 12.14 -1.82
N LEU A 47 4.96 11.05 -1.86
CA LEU A 47 4.27 10.56 -3.06
C LEU A 47 2.82 11.07 -3.16
N SER A 48 2.32 11.72 -2.10
CA SER A 48 0.99 12.32 -2.00
C SER A 48 0.98 13.80 -2.40
#